data_AF-A0A7X5THE8-F1
#
_entry.id   AF-A0A7X5THE8-F1
#
_cell.length_a   1.000
_cell.length_b   1.000
_cell.length_c   1.000
_cell.angle_alpha   90.00
_cell.angle_beta   90.00
_cell.angle_gamma   90.00
#
_symmetry.space_group_name_H-M   'P 1'
#
loop_
_entity.id
_entity.type
_entity.pdbx_description
1 polymer ?
#
loop_
_entity_poly.entity_id
_entity_poly.type
_entity_poly.pdbx_seq_one_letter_code
_entity_poly.pdbx_strand_id
1 'polypeptide(L)'
;MSISVNYIRQLIIKVACDTTGDSAEELIESGRLEIPPRDAIEFVVRLEALFDCTLGGLRYEPLSIEIDEFSAIVNNALNAHTSTTSTLFSPQK
;
A
#
# COMPACT_ATOMS: atom_id res chain seq x y z
N MET A 1 5.38 -11.88 -12.12
CA MET A 1 6.45 -11.50 -11.18
C MET A 1 5.82 -11.38 -9.80
N SER A 2 6.35 -12.06 -8.79
CA SER A 2 5.93 -11.85 -7.40
C SER A 2 6.81 -10.75 -6.80
N ILE A 3 6.21 -9.62 -6.44
CA ILE A 3 6.90 -8.58 -5.66
C ILE A 3 7.08 -9.12 -4.24
N SER A 4 8.26 -8.95 -3.63
CA SER A 4 8.47 -9.40 -2.25
C SER A 4 7.72 -8.49 -1.27
N VAL A 5 7.17 -9.06 -0.19
CA VAL A 5 6.51 -8.29 0.87
C VAL A 5 7.45 -7.27 1.50
N ASN A 6 8.75 -7.58 1.57
CA ASN A 6 9.76 -6.64 2.04
C ASN A 6 9.90 -5.42 1.11
N TYR A 7 9.85 -5.62 -0.21
CA TYR A 7 9.88 -4.49 -1.15
C TYR A 7 8.61 -3.64 -1.06
N ILE A 8 7.44 -4.28 -0.90
CA ILE A 8 6.17 -3.58 -0.66
C ILE A 8 6.28 -2.72 0.61
N ARG A 9 6.81 -3.28 1.70
CA ARG A 9 7.08 -2.58 2.95
C ARG A 9 7.98 -1.35 2.77
N GLN A 10 9.08 -1.49 2.04
CA GLN A 10 10.00 -0.37 1.77
C GLN A 10 9.32 0.77 0.99
N LEU A 11 8.48 0.43 0.01
CA LEU A 11 7.73 1.42 -0.76
C LEU A 11 6.65 2.11 0.06
N ILE A 12 5.94 1.37 0.92
CA ILE A 12 4.98 1.92 1.87
C ILE A 12 5.65 2.96 2.78
N ILE A 13 6.79 2.60 3.38
CA ILE A 13 7.55 3.52 4.26
C ILE A 13 7.97 4.76 3.49
N LYS A 14 8.52 4.60 2.28
CA LYS A 14 8.92 5.72 1.43
C LYS A 14 7.75 6.68 1.16
N VAL A 15 6.60 6.15 0.73
CA VAL A 15 5.43 6.98 0.40
C VAL A 15 4.87 7.65 1.67
N ALA A 16 4.92 6.99 2.82
CA ALA A 16 4.55 7.60 4.10
C ALA A 16 5.44 8.81 4.41
N CYS A 17 6.78 8.63 4.40
CA CYS A 17 7.74 9.73 4.60
C CYS A 17 7.54 10.88 3.61
N ASP A 18 7.35 10.56 2.32
CA ASP A 18 7.14 11.56 1.26
C ASP A 18 5.81 12.34 1.41
N THR A 19 4.87 11.84 2.22
CA THR A 19 3.55 12.43 2.42
C THR A 19 3.44 13.17 3.76
N THR A 20 3.91 12.57 4.86
CA THR A 20 3.82 13.15 6.21
C THR A 20 5.03 14.01 6.59
N GLY A 21 6.18 13.76 5.95
CA GLY A 21 7.46 14.37 6.31
C GLY A 21 8.19 13.68 7.46
N ASP A 22 7.64 12.58 7.99
CA ASP A 22 8.27 11.80 9.06
C ASP A 22 9.52 11.08 8.55
N SER A 23 10.48 10.85 9.45
CA SER A 23 11.68 10.11 9.10
C SER A 23 11.41 8.60 8.94
N ALA A 24 12.17 7.96 8.05
CA ALA A 24 12.07 6.51 7.89
C ALA A 24 12.50 5.77 9.16
N GLU A 25 13.45 6.32 9.93
CA GLU A 25 13.89 5.74 11.20
C GLU A 25 12.77 5.71 12.24
N GLU A 26 12.04 6.81 12.44
CA GLU A 26 10.91 6.86 13.38
C GLU A 26 9.79 5.89 13.01
N LEU A 27 9.48 5.78 11.71
CA LEU A 27 8.49 4.83 11.19
C LEU A 27 8.92 3.36 11.36
N ILE A 28 10.21 3.06 11.16
CA ILE A 28 10.74 1.71 11.33
C ILE A 28 10.76 1.31 12.81
N GLU A 29 11.15 2.24 13.69
CA GLU A 29 11.17 2.02 15.14
C GLU A 29 9.76 1.86 15.72
N SER A 30 8.79 2.67 15.26
CA SER A 30 7.40 2.55 15.69
C SER A 30 6.75 1.26 15.19
N GLY A 31 7.17 0.76 14.02
CA GLY A 31 6.54 -0.36 13.33
C GLY A 31 5.15 -0.04 12.75
N ARG A 32 4.68 1.20 12.91
CA ARG A 32 3.30 1.63 12.62
C ARG A 32 3.28 2.81 11.67
N LEU A 33 2.30 2.77 10.76
CA LEU A 33 1.89 3.94 9.98
C LEU A 33 0.91 4.74 10.83
N GLU A 34 1.25 6.00 11.09
CA GLU A 34 0.38 6.97 11.74
C GLU A 34 0.14 8.12 10.75
N ILE A 35 -0.73 7.89 9.77
CA ILE A 35 -1.02 8.89 8.72
C ILE A 35 -2.21 9.74 9.15
N PRO A 36 -2.03 11.07 9.30
CA PRO A 36 -3.13 11.94 9.70
C PRO A 36 -4.21 12.00 8.60
N PRO A 37 -5.48 12.30 8.94
CA PRO A 37 -6.58 12.30 7.97
C PRO A 37 -6.36 13.20 6.75
N ARG A 38 -5.66 14.32 6.96
CA ARG A 38 -5.31 15.28 5.89
C ARG A 38 -4.50 14.63 4.77
N ASP A 39 -3.59 13.74 5.16
CA ASP A 39 -2.58 13.17 4.28
C ASP A 39 -2.96 11.74 3.84
N ALA A 40 -3.94 11.12 4.50
CA ALA A 40 -4.39 9.75 4.23
C ALA A 40 -4.86 9.53 2.78
N ILE A 41 -5.58 10.48 2.19
CA ILE A 41 -6.02 10.40 0.78
C ILE A 41 -4.81 10.39 -0.14
N GLU A 42 -3.86 11.31 0.05
CA GLU A 42 -2.68 11.43 -0.80
C GLU A 42 -1.80 10.19 -0.69
N PHE A 43 -1.59 9.71 0.53
CA PHE A 43 -0.84 8.48 0.81
C PHE A 43 -1.43 7.27 0.07
N VAL A 44 -2.75 7.05 0.19
CA VAL A 44 -3.43 5.92 -0.46
C VAL A 44 -3.39 6.05 -1.98
N VAL A 45 -3.70 7.22 -2.54
CA VAL A 45 -3.72 7.42 -4.00
C VAL A 45 -2.32 7.22 -4.60
N ARG A 46 -1.27 7.71 -3.94
CA ARG A 46 0.11 7.49 -4.40
C ARG A 46 0.48 6.01 -4.40
N LEU A 47 0.06 5.25 -3.39
CA LEU A 47 0.28 3.80 -3.33
C LEU A 47 -0.51 3.04 -4.40
N GLU A 48 -1.79 3.36 -4.58
CA GLU A 48 -2.63 2.75 -5.62
C GLU A 48 -2.03 2.97 -7.01
N ALA A 49 -1.56 4.19 -7.29
CA ALA A 49 -0.88 4.51 -8.55
C ALA A 49 0.47 3.79 -8.71
N LEU A 50 1.23 3.65 -7.62
CA LEU A 50 2.54 2.96 -7.63
C LEU A 50 2.39 1.46 -7.90
N PHE A 51 1.36 0.85 -7.32
CA PHE A 51 1.13 -0.59 -7.37
C PHE A 51 0.14 -1.04 -8.44
N ASP A 52 -0.51 -0.09 -9.13
CA ASP A 52 -1.57 -0.36 -10.10
C ASP A 52 -2.65 -1.29 -9.51
N CYS A 53 -3.13 -0.94 -8.32
CA CYS A 53 -4.14 -1.71 -7.59
C CYS A 53 -5.08 -0.79 -6.80
N THR A 54 -6.25 -1.30 -6.41
CA THR A 54 -7.23 -0.56 -5.61
C THR A 54 -7.21 -1.05 -4.16
N LEU A 55 -6.98 -0.13 -3.23
CA LEU A 55 -6.96 -0.32 -1.77
C LEU A 55 -8.29 0.10 -1.11
N GLY A 56 -9.36 0.24 -1.91
CA GLY A 56 -10.68 0.85 -1.65
C GLY A 56 -11.52 0.38 -0.44
N GLY A 57 -10.91 -0.23 0.58
CA GLY A 57 -11.48 -0.50 1.90
C GLY A 57 -10.97 0.42 3.02
N LEU A 58 -9.93 1.22 2.79
CA LEU A 58 -9.48 2.21 3.78
C LEU A 58 -10.42 3.40 3.74
N ARG A 59 -11.37 3.45 4.68
CA ARG A 59 -12.11 4.69 4.92
C ARG A 59 -11.07 5.76 5.26
N TYR A 60 -11.18 6.93 4.65
CA TYR A 60 -10.28 8.08 4.77
C TYR A 60 -10.31 8.72 6.18
N GLU A 61 -10.09 7.89 7.18
CA GLU A 61 -9.92 8.18 8.59
C GLU A 61 -8.42 8.21 8.92
N PRO A 62 -7.99 8.66 10.12
CA PRO A 62 -6.59 8.56 10.50
C PRO A 62 -6.13 7.11 10.33
N LEU A 63 -5.12 6.89 9.50
CA LEU A 63 -4.60 5.56 9.26
C LEU A 63 -3.62 5.25 10.37
N SER A 64 -4.04 4.44 11.35
CA SER A 64 -3.17 3.89 12.39
C SER A 64 -3.14 2.37 12.23
N ILE A 65 -2.08 1.85 11.61
CA ILE A 65 -1.96 0.42 11.29
C ILE A 65 -0.51 -0.05 11.35
N GLU A 66 -0.29 -1.30 11.74
CA GLU A 66 1.04 -1.91 11.67
C GLU A 66 1.51 -1.96 10.21
N ILE A 67 2.78 -1.59 9.97
CA ILE A 67 3.36 -1.58 8.62
C ILE A 67 3.29 -2.98 7.98
N ASP A 68 3.50 -4.03 8.77
CA ASP A 68 3.46 -5.41 8.29
C ASP A 68 2.03 -5.86 7.92
N GLU A 69 1.02 -5.45 8.71
CA GLU A 69 -0.39 -5.70 8.40
C GLU A 69 -0.78 -4.98 7.10
N PHE A 70 -0.40 -3.71 6.99
CA PHE A 70 -0.67 -2.92 5.78
C PHE A 70 0.03 -3.49 4.54
N SER A 71 1.27 -3.95 4.70
CA SER A 71 2.03 -4.62 3.62
C SER A 71 1.31 -5.88 3.14
N ALA A 72 0.68 -6.65 4.03
CA ALA A 72 -0.12 -7.81 3.66
C ALA A 72 -1.39 -7.41 2.88
N ILE A 73 -2.06 -6.32 3.28
CA ILE A 73 -3.23 -5.78 2.56
C ILE A 73 -2.84 -5.41 1.13
N VAL A 74 -1.77 -4.64 0.95
CA VAL A 74 -1.28 -4.22 -0.37
C VAL A 74 -0.88 -5.43 -1.22
N ASN A 75 -0.17 -6.40 -0.63
CA ASN A 75 0.19 -7.64 -1.33
C ASN A 75 -1.04 -8.43 -1.78
N ASN A 76 -2.09 -8.51 -0.95
CA ASN A 76 -3.33 -9.18 -1.34
C ASN A 76 -4.06 -8.44 -2.47
N ALA A 77 -4.10 -7.10 -2.42
CA ALA A 77 -4.70 -6.28 -3.48
C ALA A 77 -3.96 -6.45 -4.82
N LEU A 78 -2.63 -6.44 -4.81
CA LEU A 78 -1.79 -6.74 -5.97
C LEU A 78 -2.09 -8.13 -6.58
N ASN A 79 -2.19 -9.15 -5.74
CA ASN A 79 -2.47 -10.52 -6.19
C ASN A 79 -3.91 -10.67 -6.73
N ALA A 80 -4.88 -9.94 -6.18
CA ALA A 80 -6.24 -9.90 -6.70
C ALA A 80 -6.31 -9.20 -8.07
N HIS A 81 -5.58 -8.10 -8.26
CA HIS A 81 -5.52 -7.37 -9.53
C HIS A 81 -4.89 -8.21 -10.65
N THR A 82 -3.75 -8.86 -10.37
CA THR A 82 -3.07 -9.77 -11.34
C THR A 82 -3.93 -10.98 -11.73
N SER A 83 -4.76 -11.48 -10.80
CA SER A 83 -5.73 -12.55 -11.08
C SER A 83 -6.85 -12.08 -12.01
N THR A 84 -7.33 -10.83 -11.85
CA THR A 84 -8.40 -10.24 -12.66
C THR A 84 -7.92 -9.87 -14.07
N THR A 85 -6.70 -9.36 -14.20
CA THR A 85 -6.08 -9.12 -15.51
C THR A 85 -5.78 -10.42 -16.25
N SER A 86 -5.32 -11.48 -15.56
CA SER A 86 -5.05 -12.78 -16.20
C SER A 86 -6.30 -13.46 -16.78
N THR A 87 -7.47 -13.29 -16.15
CA THR A 87 -8.74 -13.83 -16.68
C THR A 87 -9.27 -13.03 -17.87
N LEU A 88 -9.02 -11.72 -17.93
CA LEU A 88 -9.39 -10.88 -19.07
C LEU A 88 -8.61 -11.20 -20.36
N PHE A 89 -7.38 -11.71 -20.24
CA PHE A 89 -6.54 -12.10 -21.40
C PHE A 89 -6.58 -13.60 -21.72
N SER A 90 -7.46 -14.37 -21.08
CA SER A 90 -7.66 -15.77 -21.45
C SER A 90 -8.48 -15.84 -22.75
N PRO A 91 -7.97 -16.39 -23.86
CA PRO A 91 -8.77 -16.54 -25.07
C PRO A 91 -9.92 -17.49 -24.76
N GLN A 92 -11.15 -17.00 -24.92
CA GLN A 92 -12.33 -17.86 -24.85
C GLN A 92 -12.19 -18.92 -25.94
N LYS A 93 -12.16 -20.18 -25.51
CA LYS A 93 -12.02 -21.34 -26.39
C LYS A 93 -13.36 -21.73 -26.97
#